data_AF-A0A453MHZ5-F1
#
_entry.id   AF-A0A453MHZ5-F1
#
_cell.length_a   1.000
_cell.length_b   1.000
_cell.length_c   1.000
_cell.angle_alpha   90.00
_cell.angle_beta   90.00
_cell.angle_gamma   90.00
#
_symmetry.space_group_name_H-M   'P 1'
#
loop_
_entity.id
_entity.type
_entity.pdbx_description
1 polymer ?
#
loop_
_entity_poly.entity_id
_entity_poly.type
_entity_poly.pdbx_seq_one_letter_code
_entity_poly.pdbx_strand_id
1 'polypeptide(L)'
;MQHKCPQLFQAINPFVTYTPMNCLLQAASPYGDLEEVLARAATADRTVIMTQINAAWTKPGSLLDLFFESFRTGEGGVARLLDHLVIVTMDPAAYAGCQLVHPHCYFLRTTGVDYRGEKFFMSKDYLEMMWGRNKFQQTILQLGYNFLFTVRVSFLLYYATTSCMLLSIDGS
;
A
#
# COMPACT_ATOMS: atom_id res chain seq x y z
N MET A 1 -10.86 -28.08 -8.45
CA MET A 1 -12.29 -28.10 -8.09
C MET A 1 -12.88 -26.77 -8.53
N GLN A 2 -13.87 -26.80 -9.42
CA GLN A 2 -14.51 -25.61 -9.99
C GLN A 2 -15.46 -24.99 -8.96
N HIS A 3 -15.25 -23.73 -8.57
CA HIS A 3 -16.23 -22.99 -7.78
C HIS A 3 -17.24 -22.36 -8.76
N LYS A 4 -18.47 -22.88 -8.73
CA LYS A 4 -19.65 -22.32 -9.42
C LYS A 4 -20.03 -20.98 -8.78
N CYS A 5 -20.26 -19.96 -9.61
CA CYS A 5 -20.89 -18.71 -9.20
C CYS A 5 -22.42 -18.93 -9.11
N PRO A 6 -23.10 -18.58 -8.00
CA PRO A 6 -24.54 -18.75 -7.87
C PRO A 6 -25.28 -17.69 -8.68
N GLN A 7 -26.18 -18.16 -9.54
CA GLN A 7 -27.11 -17.33 -10.33
C GLN A 7 -28.19 -16.78 -9.41
N LEU A 8 -28.30 -15.45 -9.26
CA LEU A 8 -29.52 -14.86 -8.72
C LEU A 8 -29.92 -13.59 -9.50
N PHE A 9 -31.02 -13.77 -10.23
CA PHE A 9 -32.05 -12.83 -10.68
C PHE A 9 -31.73 -11.72 -11.69
N GLN A 10 -32.24 -11.98 -12.90
CA GLN A 10 -32.47 -11.08 -14.02
C GLN A 10 -33.64 -10.13 -13.75
N ALA A 11 -33.53 -8.89 -14.25
CA ALA A 11 -34.59 -7.95 -14.66
C ALA A 11 -33.96 -6.53 -14.70
N ILE A 12 -34.00 -5.67 -15.72
CA ILE A 12 -34.73 -5.56 -17.00
C ILE A 12 -33.96 -4.51 -17.82
N ASN A 13 -33.48 -4.81 -19.03
CA ASN A 13 -33.33 -3.78 -20.08
C ASN A 13 -33.18 -4.44 -21.47
N PRO A 14 -34.10 -4.19 -22.42
CA PRO A 14 -34.18 -4.94 -23.68
C PRO A 14 -33.14 -4.54 -24.74
N PHE A 15 -32.17 -3.69 -24.42
CA PHE A 15 -31.15 -3.20 -25.37
C PHE A 15 -29.72 -3.68 -25.12
N VAL A 16 -29.48 -4.53 -24.11
CA VAL A 16 -28.13 -5.07 -23.87
C VAL A 16 -28.01 -6.43 -24.56
N THR A 17 -27.42 -6.45 -25.75
CA THR A 17 -26.96 -7.69 -26.36
C THR A 17 -25.76 -8.22 -25.56
N TYR A 18 -25.99 -9.24 -24.73
CA TYR A 18 -24.93 -9.91 -23.98
C TYR A 18 -24.06 -10.73 -24.95
N THR A 19 -22.83 -10.27 -25.20
CA THR A 19 -21.77 -11.10 -25.78
C THR A 19 -21.01 -11.82 -24.65
N PRO A 20 -20.49 -13.04 -24.87
CA PRO A 20 -19.73 -13.80 -23.87
C PRO A 20 -18.30 -13.25 -23.66
N MET A 21 -18.06 -11.99 -24.05
CA MET A 21 -16.76 -11.33 -24.13
C MET A 21 -16.54 -10.30 -23.01
N ASN A 22 -17.35 -10.33 -21.95
CA ASN A 22 -17.13 -9.48 -20.77
C ASN A 22 -16.44 -10.19 -19.61
N CYS A 23 -15.96 -11.43 -19.80
CA CYS A 23 -15.23 -12.17 -18.76
C CYS A 23 -13.70 -12.17 -18.95
N LEU A 24 -13.17 -11.65 -20.07
CA LEU A 24 -11.77 -11.86 -20.45
C LEU A 24 -10.88 -10.61 -20.57
N LEU A 25 -11.34 -9.42 -20.20
CA LEU A 25 -10.50 -8.21 -20.30
C LEU A 25 -10.75 -7.21 -19.17
N GLN A 26 -10.63 -7.63 -17.91
CA GLN A 26 -10.03 -6.70 -16.95
C GLN A 26 -8.53 -6.80 -17.22
N ALA A 27 -7.96 -5.85 -17.97
CA ALA A 27 -6.51 -5.76 -18.05
C ALA A 27 -5.98 -5.77 -16.61
N ALA A 28 -5.06 -6.70 -16.30
CA ALA A 28 -4.47 -6.74 -14.97
C ALA A 28 -3.94 -5.34 -14.67
N SER A 29 -4.34 -4.77 -13.53
CA SER A 29 -3.90 -3.42 -13.17
C SER A 29 -2.37 -3.36 -13.27
N PRO A 30 -1.79 -2.26 -13.80
CA PRO A 30 -0.35 -2.07 -13.77
C PRO A 30 0.21 -2.10 -12.33
N TYR A 31 -0.65 -1.97 -11.32
CA TYR A 31 -0.33 -2.00 -9.90
C TYR A 31 -0.63 -3.35 -9.23
N GLY A 32 -1.04 -4.37 -9.98
CA GLY A 32 -1.33 -5.71 -9.47
C GLY A 32 -2.62 -5.74 -8.66
N ASP A 33 -2.51 -6.06 -7.37
CA ASP A 33 -3.61 -6.19 -6.40
C ASP A 33 -3.80 -4.92 -5.54
N LEU A 34 -3.14 -3.81 -5.87
CA LEU A 34 -3.16 -2.59 -5.08
C LEU A 34 -4.58 -2.06 -4.84
N GLU A 35 -5.38 -1.95 -5.91
CA GLU A 35 -6.74 -1.44 -5.83
C GLU A 35 -7.64 -2.29 -4.94
N GLU A 36 -7.43 -3.61 -4.93
CA GLU A 36 -8.16 -4.53 -4.06
C GLU A 36 -7.74 -4.38 -2.59
N VAL A 37 -6.44 -4.25 -2.33
CA VAL A 37 -5.91 -4.00 -0.97
C VAL A 37 -6.43 -2.67 -0.43
N LEU A 38 -6.37 -1.60 -1.24
CA LEU A 38 -6.89 -0.29 -0.86
C LEU A 38 -8.40 -0.32 -0.61
N ALA A 39 -9.17 -0.98 -1.48
CA ALA A 39 -10.62 -1.08 -1.31
C ALA A 39 -11.03 -1.81 -0.02
N ARG A 40 -10.26 -2.82 0.40
CA ARG A 40 -10.52 -3.56 1.65
C ARG A 40 -10.10 -2.80 2.90
N ALA A 41 -9.01 -2.05 2.83
CA ALA A 41 -8.46 -1.33 3.97
C ALA A 41 -9.10 0.06 4.16
N ALA A 42 -9.67 0.66 3.11
CA ALA A 42 -10.13 2.04 3.18
C ALA A 42 -11.29 2.27 4.15
N THR A 43 -11.26 3.41 4.81
CA THR A 43 -12.41 3.98 5.52
C THR A 43 -13.53 4.39 4.54
N ALA A 44 -14.69 4.78 5.06
CA ALA A 44 -15.81 5.25 4.24
C ALA A 44 -15.47 6.47 3.37
N ASP A 45 -14.56 7.33 3.82
CA ASP A 45 -14.03 8.50 3.10
C ASP A 45 -12.80 8.18 2.24
N ARG A 46 -12.54 6.89 1.96
CA ARG A 46 -11.43 6.40 1.13
C ARG A 46 -10.04 6.72 1.70
N THR A 47 -9.91 6.79 3.02
CA THR A 47 -8.62 7.01 3.69
C THR A 47 -7.99 5.68 4.10
N VAL A 48 -6.69 5.52 3.83
CA VAL A 48 -5.88 4.39 4.32
C VAL A 48 -4.72 4.88 5.19
N ILE A 49 -4.30 4.09 6.17
CA ILE A 49 -3.07 4.32 6.92
C ILE A 49 -2.00 3.43 6.30
N MET A 50 -0.81 3.94 6.04
CA MET A 50 0.25 3.18 5.38
C MET A 50 1.51 3.11 6.22
N THR A 51 2.17 1.96 6.18
CA THR A 51 3.53 1.81 6.69
C THR A 51 4.38 0.99 5.73
N GLN A 52 5.68 1.25 5.73
CA GLN A 52 6.66 0.52 4.93
C GLN A 52 7.59 -0.26 5.85
N ILE A 53 7.71 -1.57 5.64
CA ILE A 53 8.54 -2.46 6.44
C ILE A 53 9.55 -3.23 5.59
N ASN A 54 10.56 -3.80 6.24
CA ASN A 54 11.54 -4.71 5.63
C ASN A 54 11.55 -6.06 6.36
N ALA A 55 12.26 -7.05 5.83
CA ALA A 55 12.28 -8.41 6.36
C ALA A 55 12.64 -8.49 7.86
N ALA A 56 13.58 -7.66 8.31
CA ALA A 56 14.04 -7.67 9.70
C ALA A 56 12.92 -7.31 10.69
N TRP A 57 11.90 -6.59 10.23
CA TRP A 57 10.78 -6.09 11.02
C TRP A 57 9.59 -7.04 11.03
N THR A 58 9.67 -8.15 10.31
CA THR A 58 8.61 -9.18 10.27
C THR A 58 8.93 -10.42 11.09
N LYS A 59 10.08 -10.43 11.77
CA LYS A 59 10.47 -11.54 12.64
C LYS A 59 9.59 -11.56 13.90
N PRO A 60 9.28 -12.74 14.47
CA PRO A 60 8.60 -12.80 15.76
C PRO A 60 9.33 -11.98 16.83
N GLY A 61 8.58 -11.20 17.61
CA GLY A 61 9.09 -10.29 18.63
C GLY A 61 9.79 -9.03 18.09
N SER A 62 9.68 -8.75 16.78
CA SER A 62 10.32 -7.57 16.18
C SER A 62 9.40 -6.33 16.18
N LEU A 63 9.86 -5.26 15.53
CA LEU A 63 9.21 -3.95 15.58
C LEU A 63 7.75 -3.97 15.11
N LEU A 64 7.37 -4.85 14.16
CA LEU A 64 5.98 -4.92 13.70
C LEU A 64 5.04 -5.45 14.79
N ASP A 65 5.49 -6.41 15.61
CA ASP A 65 4.67 -6.94 16.70
C ASP A 65 4.44 -5.86 17.77
N LEU A 66 5.49 -5.11 18.12
CA LEU A 66 5.38 -3.97 19.03
C LEU A 66 4.49 -2.86 18.46
N PHE A 67 4.59 -2.62 17.16
CA PHE A 67 3.74 -1.65 16.46
C PHE A 67 2.27 -2.05 16.59
N PHE A 68 1.92 -3.30 16.29
CA PHE A 68 0.53 -3.78 16.46
C PHE A 68 0.06 -3.77 17.90
N GLU A 69 0.90 -4.18 18.84
CA GLU A 69 0.56 -4.16 20.26
C GLU A 69 0.27 -2.74 20.75
N SER A 70 0.98 -1.75 20.22
CA SER A 70 0.74 -0.33 20.55
C SER A 70 -0.67 0.13 20.12
N PHE A 71 -1.19 -0.35 18.98
CA PHE A 71 -2.58 -0.06 18.59
C PHE A 71 -3.59 -0.82 19.46
N ARG A 72 -3.32 -2.09 19.77
CA ARG A 72 -4.25 -2.93 20.55
C ARG A 72 -4.43 -2.44 21.98
N THR A 73 -3.35 -1.96 22.59
CA THR A 73 -3.33 -1.44 23.97
C THR A 73 -3.62 0.06 24.06
N GLY A 74 -3.67 0.76 22.93
CA GLY A 74 -3.92 2.19 22.89
C GLY A 74 -5.35 2.57 23.29
N GLU A 75 -5.48 3.73 23.93
CA GLU A 75 -6.77 4.28 24.38
C GLU A 75 -7.58 4.87 23.22
N GLY A 76 -8.86 5.19 23.46
CA GLY A 76 -9.70 5.89 22.48
C GLY A 76 -10.12 5.03 21.27
N GLY A 77 -9.99 3.71 21.37
CA GLY A 77 -10.40 2.78 20.32
C GLY A 77 -9.47 2.77 19.10
N VAL A 78 -8.21 3.17 19.26
CA VAL A 78 -7.21 3.19 18.17
C VAL A 78 -6.91 1.80 17.60
N ALA A 79 -7.23 0.71 18.31
CA ALA A 79 -7.12 -0.65 17.81
C ALA A 79 -7.80 -0.84 16.43
N ARG A 80 -8.94 -0.18 16.20
CA ARG A 80 -9.68 -0.22 14.92
C ARG A 80 -8.89 0.35 13.73
N LEU A 81 -7.86 1.15 13.98
CA LEU A 81 -7.02 1.70 12.93
C LEU A 81 -6.18 0.62 12.24
N LEU A 82 -5.99 -0.54 12.88
CA LEU A 82 -5.36 -1.69 12.24
C LEU A 82 -6.18 -2.22 11.07
N ASP A 83 -7.51 -2.11 11.10
CA ASP A 83 -8.38 -2.50 9.98
C ASP A 83 -8.14 -1.62 8.75
N HIS A 84 -7.57 -0.43 8.95
CA HIS A 84 -7.28 0.54 7.90
C HIS A 84 -5.79 0.65 7.55
N LEU A 85 -4.95 -0.20 8.15
CA LEU A 85 -3.51 -0.21 7.92
C LEU A 85 -3.20 -1.01 6.65
N VAL A 86 -2.46 -0.41 5.73
CA VAL A 86 -1.83 -1.07 4.58
C VAL A 86 -0.32 -1.14 4.83
N ILE A 87 0.22 -2.36 4.79
CA ILE A 87 1.65 -2.60 4.96
C ILE A 87 2.27 -2.80 3.58
N VAL A 88 3.10 -1.85 3.19
CA VAL A 88 3.82 -1.86 1.91
C VAL A 88 5.18 -2.52 2.11
N THR A 89 5.47 -3.52 1.29
CA THR A 89 6.74 -4.26 1.32
C THR A 89 7.42 -4.20 -0.03
N MET A 90 8.75 -4.19 -0.03
CA MET A 90 9.57 -4.20 -1.25
C MET A 90 10.45 -5.45 -1.35
N ASP A 91 10.47 -6.28 -0.31
CA ASP A 91 11.23 -7.53 -0.27
C ASP A 91 10.31 -8.74 -0.05
N PRO A 92 10.54 -9.88 -0.72
CA PRO A 92 9.66 -11.04 -0.62
C PRO A 92 9.54 -11.64 0.79
N ALA A 93 10.59 -11.53 1.61
CA ALA A 93 10.57 -12.06 2.97
C ALA A 93 9.68 -11.22 3.89
N ALA A 94 9.72 -9.88 3.76
CA ALA A 94 8.79 -8.98 4.43
C ALA A 94 7.36 -9.19 3.96
N TYR A 95 7.14 -9.42 2.67
CA TYR A 95 5.80 -9.70 2.18
C TYR A 95 5.23 -10.98 2.80
N ALA A 96 5.99 -12.07 2.75
CA ALA A 96 5.60 -13.34 3.37
C ALA A 96 5.36 -13.18 4.88
N GLY A 97 6.25 -12.49 5.58
CA GLY A 97 6.12 -12.23 7.02
C GLY A 97 4.89 -11.37 7.35
N CYS A 98 4.61 -10.33 6.56
CA CYS A 98 3.42 -9.49 6.70
C CYS A 98 2.14 -10.33 6.56
N GLN A 99 2.05 -11.17 5.55
CA GLN A 99 0.85 -11.98 5.26
C GLN A 99 0.49 -12.96 6.39
N LEU A 100 1.47 -13.33 7.24
CA LEU A 100 1.21 -14.18 8.40
C LEU A 100 0.48 -13.46 9.53
N VAL A 101 0.59 -12.12 9.59
CA VAL A 101 0.15 -11.33 10.75
C VAL A 101 -0.85 -10.23 10.41
N HIS A 102 -1.04 -9.91 9.12
CA HIS A 102 -1.86 -8.78 8.69
C HIS A 102 -2.56 -9.04 7.34
N PRO A 103 -3.85 -8.70 7.17
CA PRO A 103 -4.60 -8.97 5.94
C PRO A 103 -4.34 -7.99 4.78
N HIS A 104 -3.76 -6.82 5.04
CA HIS A 104 -3.61 -5.75 4.04
C HIS A 104 -2.13 -5.50 3.72
N CYS A 105 -1.48 -6.52 3.20
CA CYS A 105 -0.10 -6.46 2.74
C CYS A 105 -0.06 -6.17 1.23
N TYR A 106 0.81 -5.25 0.80
CA TYR A 106 1.02 -4.97 -0.62
C TYR A 106 2.50 -5.09 -0.99
N PHE A 107 2.79 -5.92 -1.99
CA PHE A 107 4.15 -6.07 -2.52
C PHE A 107 4.39 -5.04 -3.63
N LEU A 108 5.04 -3.93 -3.28
CA LEU A 108 5.41 -2.88 -4.21
C LEU A 108 6.53 -3.35 -5.12
N ARG A 109 6.15 -3.77 -6.32
CA ARG A 109 7.09 -4.14 -7.39
C ARG A 109 7.71 -2.90 -7.99
N THR A 110 9.01 -2.77 -7.88
CA THR A 110 9.77 -1.74 -8.57
C THR A 110 10.32 -2.35 -9.86
N THR A 111 9.75 -1.98 -11.00
CA THR A 111 10.29 -2.38 -12.29
C THR A 111 11.72 -1.83 -12.45
N GLY A 112 12.70 -2.71 -12.64
CA GLY A 112 14.04 -2.34 -13.10
C GLY A 112 15.06 -1.92 -12.04
N VAL A 113 14.71 -1.84 -10.76
CA VAL A 113 15.67 -1.44 -9.71
C VAL A 113 15.86 -2.56 -8.70
N ASP A 114 17.02 -3.20 -8.76
CA ASP A 114 17.52 -4.05 -7.67
C ASP A 114 18.06 -3.16 -6.54
N TYR A 115 17.37 -3.15 -5.40
CA TYR A 115 17.71 -2.39 -4.19
C TYR A 115 18.81 -3.04 -3.34
N ARG A 116 19.37 -4.16 -3.79
CA ARG A 116 20.38 -4.93 -3.03
C ARG A 116 21.81 -4.40 -3.17
N GLY A 117 22.06 -3.42 -4.05
CA GLY A 117 23.40 -2.86 -4.30
C GLY A 117 23.42 -1.32 -4.32
N GLU A 118 24.59 -0.75 -4.01
CA GLU A 118 24.84 0.69 -4.10
C GLU A 118 24.63 1.17 -5.56
N LYS A 119 23.89 2.27 -5.74
CA LYS A 119 23.67 2.91 -7.05
C LYS A 119 24.48 4.20 -7.11
N PHE A 120 25.08 4.48 -8.27
CA PHE A 120 25.78 5.74 -8.49
C PHE A 120 24.84 6.92 -8.23
N PHE A 121 25.25 7.79 -7.32
CA PHE A 121 24.53 9.00 -6.95
C PHE A 121 24.14 9.81 -8.21
N MET A 122 22.88 10.23 -8.30
CA MET A 122 22.27 10.97 -9.43
C MET A 122 22.10 10.21 -10.76
N SER A 123 22.39 8.92 -10.83
CA SER A 123 22.03 8.11 -12.01
C SER A 123 20.50 8.04 -12.18
N LYS A 124 20.03 7.76 -13.41
CA LYS A 124 18.61 7.55 -13.69
C LYS A 124 18.01 6.48 -12.77
N ASP A 125 18.71 5.38 -12.56
CA ASP A 125 18.29 4.29 -11.68
C ASP A 125 18.27 4.73 -10.21
N TYR A 126 19.22 5.56 -9.79
CA TYR A 126 19.22 6.18 -8.45
C TYR A 126 18.01 7.11 -8.28
N LEU A 127 17.68 7.93 -9.27
CA LEU A 127 16.49 8.79 -9.22
C LEU A 127 15.20 7.94 -9.27
N GLU A 128 15.08 6.95 -10.14
CA GLU A 128 13.90 6.09 -10.16
C GLU A 128 13.71 5.32 -8.84
N MET A 129 14.81 4.89 -8.21
CA MET A 129 14.86 4.30 -6.87
C MET A 129 14.40 5.30 -5.78
N MET A 130 14.94 6.52 -5.80
CA MET A 130 14.64 7.56 -4.80
C MET A 130 13.21 8.08 -4.91
N TRP A 131 12.65 8.08 -6.11
CA TRP A 131 11.29 8.57 -6.37
C TRP A 131 10.21 7.51 -6.16
N GLY A 132 10.59 6.24 -5.92
CA GLY A 132 9.66 5.12 -5.80
C GLY A 132 8.56 5.32 -4.74
N ARG A 133 8.91 5.89 -3.58
CA ARG A 133 7.94 6.17 -2.50
C ARG A 133 6.93 7.25 -2.88
N ASN A 134 7.42 8.37 -3.42
CA ASN A 134 6.58 9.49 -3.83
C ASN A 134 5.67 9.10 -5.00
N LYS A 135 6.19 8.33 -5.97
CA LYS A 135 5.39 7.79 -7.08
C LYS A 135 4.29 6.86 -6.58
N PHE A 136 4.60 5.97 -5.63
CA PHE A 136 3.59 5.10 -5.04
C PHE A 136 2.50 5.90 -4.31
N GLN A 137 2.89 6.89 -3.51
CA GLN A 137 1.95 7.82 -2.86
C GLN A 137 1.09 8.58 -3.88
N GLN A 138 1.69 9.04 -4.99
CA GLN A 138 0.96 9.69 -6.08
C GLN A 138 -0.05 8.76 -6.75
N THR A 139 0.31 7.48 -6.98
CA THR A 139 -0.62 6.47 -7.52
C THR A 139 -1.86 6.33 -6.63
N ILE A 140 -1.70 6.30 -5.31
CA ILE A 140 -2.83 6.19 -4.37
C ILE A 140 -3.79 7.37 -4.50
N LEU A 141 -3.24 8.60 -4.62
CA LEU A 141 -4.06 9.79 -4.87
C LEU A 141 -4.76 9.74 -6.23
N GLN A 142 -4.08 9.29 -7.28
CA GLN A 142 -4.67 9.13 -8.62
C GLN A 142 -5.78 8.09 -8.67
N LEU A 143 -5.69 7.05 -7.83
CA LEU A 143 -6.75 6.05 -7.62
C LEU A 143 -7.92 6.60 -6.78
N GLY A 144 -7.83 7.84 -6.28
CA GLY A 144 -8.88 8.52 -5.55
C GLY A 144 -8.96 8.14 -4.07
N TYR A 145 -7.85 7.71 -3.47
CA TYR A 145 -7.72 7.45 -2.04
C TYR A 145 -6.91 8.55 -1.35
N ASN A 146 -7.27 8.84 -0.09
CA ASN A 146 -6.46 9.63 0.82
C ASN A 146 -5.54 8.70 1.61
N PHE A 147 -4.41 9.20 2.11
CA PHE A 147 -3.54 8.39 2.95
C PHE A 147 -2.89 9.15 4.10
N LEU A 148 -2.71 8.46 5.20
CA LEU A 148 -1.79 8.79 6.29
C LEU A 148 -0.60 7.82 6.20
N PHE A 149 0.61 8.24 6.56
CA PHE A 149 1.75 7.33 6.53
C PHE A 149 2.61 7.47 7.79
N THR A 150 3.20 6.35 8.23
CA THR A 150 4.16 6.38 9.33
C THR A 150 5.55 6.72 8.82
N VAL A 151 6.16 7.74 9.42
CA VAL A 151 7.53 8.16 9.10
C VAL A 151 8.53 7.35 9.92
N ARG A 152 9.51 6.75 9.25
CA ARG A 152 10.72 6.29 9.95
C ARG A 152 11.65 7.48 10.11
N VAL A 153 11.97 7.83 11.35
CA VAL A 153 12.85 8.97 11.64
C VAL A 153 14.34 8.68 11.33
N SER A 154 14.67 7.51 10.77
CA SER A 154 16.07 7.07 10.52
C SER A 154 16.74 7.65 9.26
N PHE A 155 16.27 8.76 8.70
CA PHE A 155 17.01 9.49 7.66
C PHE A 155 16.88 11.02 7.79
N LEU A 156 15.86 11.51 8.49
CA LEU A 156 15.60 12.94 8.61
C LEU A 156 16.30 13.60 9.80
N LEU A 157 16.70 12.90 10.87
CA LEU A 157 17.42 13.58 11.96
C LEU A 157 18.86 13.99 11.61
N TYR A 158 19.45 13.47 10.52
CA TYR A 158 20.79 13.88 10.08
C TYR A 158 20.76 15.11 9.14
N TYR A 159 19.62 15.41 8.50
CA TYR A 159 19.47 16.53 7.56
C TYR A 159 18.38 17.54 7.96
N ALA A 160 17.49 17.22 8.90
CA ALA A 160 16.40 18.09 9.34
C ALA A 160 16.77 18.98 10.54
N THR A 161 17.98 18.90 11.08
CA THR A 161 18.50 20.02 11.88
C THR A 161 18.83 21.23 11.01
N THR A 162 18.92 21.07 9.67
CA THR A 162 19.31 22.15 8.74
C THR A 162 18.25 22.56 7.71
N SER A 163 17.09 21.91 7.62
CA SER A 163 16.01 22.42 6.76
C SER A 163 14.64 22.04 7.30
N CYS A 164 14.09 22.96 8.09
CA CYS A 164 12.66 23.08 8.30
C CYS A 164 12.02 23.43 6.94
N MET A 165 11.22 22.54 6.37
CA MET A 165 10.30 22.89 5.30
C MET A 165 8.92 22.34 5.64
N LEU A 166 8.16 23.20 6.31
CA LEU A 166 6.71 23.27 6.15
C LEU A 166 6.39 23.24 4.65
N LEU A 167 5.65 22.24 4.21
CA LEU A 167 4.77 22.39 3.06
C LEU A 167 3.34 22.28 3.58
N SER A 168 2.82 23.44 4.00
CA SER A 168 1.39 23.70 3.95
C SER A 168 0.98 23.64 2.48
N ILE A 169 0.06 22.74 2.14
CA ILE A 169 -0.71 22.84 0.91
C ILE A 169 -1.80 23.87 1.19
N ASP A 170 -1.50 25.14 0.93
CA ASP A 170 -2.55 26.14 0.83
C ASP A 170 -3.18 26.03 -0.55
N GLY A 171 -4.47 25.68 -0.56
CA GLY A 171 -5.31 25.73 -1.75
C GLY A 171 -5.61 27.17 -2.14
N SER A 172 -5.44 27.47 -3.42
CA SER A 172 -6.15 28.50 -4.18
C SER A 172 -6.14 28.11 -5.64
#